data_AF-A0A6G0UQ31-F1
#
_entry.id   AF-A0A6G0UQ31-F1
#
_cell.length_a   1.000
_cell.length_b   1.000
_cell.length_c   1.000
_cell.angle_alpha   90.00
_cell.angle_beta   90.00
_cell.angle_gamma   90.00
#
_symmetry.space_group_name_H-M   'P 1'
#
loop_
_entity.id
_entity.type
_entity.pdbx_description
1 polymer ?
#
loop_
_entity_poly.entity_id
_entity_poly.type
_entity_poly.pdbx_seq_one_letter_code
_entity_poly.pdbx_strand_id
1 'polypeptide(L)'
;MAGEVSTIQKTNIGDFIQLGRYSLLVALLYEFMTFSQVGGMLYMVFAGAAPALKSCGDHDLSSFIHTREACKELSSIRSNTTESCEVELGYQFASVNVEWNYYCENAHKVKHSISVQMIGLMVGAATFGHISDTYGRRVAMLISLFGCMISTLASGFAPDLWTFTALRFIVNIFSGGQTS
;
A
#
# COMPACT_ATOMS: atom_id res chain seq x y z
N MET A 1 63.15 -19.96 5.15
CA MET A 1 62.12 -19.01 5.58
C MET A 1 60.79 -19.68 5.31
N ALA A 2 60.20 -20.26 6.36
CA ALA A 2 58.97 -21.05 6.26
C ALA A 2 57.79 -20.12 5.97
N GLY A 3 56.99 -20.46 4.96
CA GLY A 3 55.74 -19.77 4.66
C GLY A 3 54.68 -20.15 5.69
N GLU A 4 54.10 -19.15 6.34
CA GLU A 4 52.86 -19.31 7.09
C GLU A 4 51.72 -19.51 6.10
N VAL A 5 51.32 -20.77 5.94
CA VAL A 5 50.06 -21.15 5.29
C VAL A 5 48.94 -20.72 6.22
N SER A 6 48.19 -19.68 5.82
CA SER A 6 46.95 -19.27 6.45
C SER A 6 45.92 -20.40 6.33
N THR A 7 45.79 -21.19 7.39
CA THR A 7 44.75 -22.21 7.51
C THR A 7 43.38 -21.56 7.41
N ILE A 8 42.71 -21.76 6.28
CA ILE A 8 41.28 -21.46 6.10
C ILE A 8 40.52 -22.29 7.13
N GLN A 9 40.06 -21.64 8.19
CA GLN A 9 39.22 -22.28 9.19
C GLN A 9 37.91 -22.70 8.50
N LYS A 10 37.70 -24.02 8.35
CA LYS A 10 36.46 -24.56 7.78
C LYS A 10 35.33 -24.34 8.80
N THR A 11 34.67 -23.20 8.75
CA THR A 11 33.41 -22.98 9.46
C THR A 11 32.35 -23.88 8.86
N ASN A 12 31.77 -24.74 9.69
CA ASN A 12 30.72 -25.66 9.26
C ASN A 12 29.40 -24.87 9.15
N ILE A 13 28.53 -25.23 8.21
CA ILE A 13 27.24 -24.53 8.02
C ILE A 13 26.40 -24.58 9.31
N GLY A 14 26.59 -25.63 10.12
CA GLY A 14 25.98 -25.80 11.44
C GLY A 14 26.38 -24.76 12.48
N ASP A 15 27.53 -24.09 12.35
CA ASP A 15 27.96 -23.04 13.30
C ASP A 15 27.17 -21.73 13.10
N PHE A 16 26.63 -21.49 11.90
CA PHE A 16 25.71 -20.38 11.62
C PHE A 16 24.28 -20.64 12.10
N ILE A 17 23.93 -21.90 12.42
CA ILE A 17 22.58 -22.35 12.81
C ILE A 17 22.41 -22.41 14.34
N GLN A 18 23.28 -21.75 15.11
CA GLN A 18 22.98 -21.49 16.52
C GLN A 18 21.90 -20.40 16.60
N LEU A 19 20.63 -20.80 16.39
CA LEU A 19 19.43 -19.99 16.64
C LEU A 19 19.31 -19.74 18.14
N GLY A 20 20.11 -18.80 18.65
CA GLY A 20 19.93 -18.30 20.00
C GLY A 20 18.54 -17.70 20.18
N ARG A 21 18.01 -17.74 21.41
CA ARG A 21 16.69 -17.15 21.74
C ARG A 21 16.55 -15.70 21.28
N TYR A 22 17.66 -14.95 21.26
CA TYR A 22 17.73 -13.59 20.73
C TYR A 22 17.54 -13.52 19.21
N SER A 23 18.18 -14.41 18.43
CA SER A 23 17.99 -14.47 16.97
C SER A 23 16.55 -14.84 16.61
N LEU A 24 15.93 -15.74 17.38
CA LEU A 24 14.50 -16.07 17.22
C LEU A 24 13.60 -14.86 17.53
N LEU A 25 13.88 -14.13 18.62
CA LEU A 25 13.13 -12.93 18.99
C LEU A 25 13.25 -11.82 17.93
N VAL A 26 14.46 -11.57 17.42
CA VAL A 26 14.69 -10.59 16.34
C VAL A 26 13.98 -11.00 15.05
N ALA A 27 14.00 -12.29 14.71
CA ALA A 27 13.28 -12.81 13.55
C ALA A 27 11.76 -12.61 13.68
N LEU A 28 11.18 -12.94 14.83
CA LEU A 28 9.75 -12.73 15.10
C LEU A 28 9.36 -11.24 15.03
N LEU A 29 10.17 -10.35 15.60
CA LEU A 29 9.93 -8.91 15.51
C LEU A 29 9.99 -8.42 14.05
N TYR A 30 10.95 -8.90 13.27
CA TYR A 30 11.08 -8.56 11.86
C TYR A 30 9.86 -9.04 11.06
N GLU A 31 9.46 -10.31 11.22
CA GLU A 31 8.27 -10.86 10.56
C GLU A 31 7.00 -10.10 10.95
N PHE A 32 6.82 -9.75 12.22
CA PHE A 32 5.68 -8.96 12.67
C PHE A 32 5.63 -7.58 11.98
N MET A 33 6.78 -6.91 11.86
CA MET A 33 6.87 -5.63 11.15
C MET A 33 6.60 -5.77 9.66
N THR A 34 7.13 -6.81 9.02
CA THR A 34 6.85 -7.10 7.60
C THR A 34 5.37 -7.42 7.39
N PHE A 35 4.77 -8.21 8.28
CA PHE A 35 3.34 -8.54 8.23
C PHE A 35 2.47 -7.29 8.30
N SER A 36 2.76 -6.37 9.23
CA SER A 36 2.06 -5.09 9.32
C SER A 36 2.18 -4.26 8.06
N GLN A 37 3.34 -4.26 7.39
CA GLN A 37 3.55 -3.51 6.16
C GLN A 37 2.82 -4.10 4.96
N VAL A 38 2.83 -5.43 4.82
CA VAL A 38 2.05 -6.13 3.79
C VAL A 38 0.55 -5.89 3.99
N GLY A 39 0.09 -5.82 5.25
CA GLY A 39 -1.27 -5.40 5.59
C GLY A 39 -1.61 -4.00 5.07
N GLY A 40 -0.66 -3.06 5.11
CA GLY A 40 -0.81 -1.72 4.55
C GLY A 40 -0.96 -1.68 3.03
N MET A 41 -0.34 -2.63 2.31
CA MET A 41 -0.55 -2.81 0.86
C MET A 41 -1.91 -3.46 0.58
N LEU A 42 -2.28 -4.49 1.35
CA LEU A 42 -3.57 -5.17 1.20
C LEU A 42 -4.75 -4.20 1.43
N TYR A 43 -4.61 -3.29 2.39
CA TYR A 43 -5.59 -2.23 2.65
C TYR A 43 -5.95 -1.46 1.38
N MET A 44 -4.99 -1.16 0.50
CA MET A 44 -5.25 -0.38 -0.72
C MET A 44 -6.14 -1.09 -1.73
N VAL A 45 -6.14 -2.42 -1.73
CA VAL A 45 -7.02 -3.23 -2.59
C VAL A 45 -8.48 -2.99 -2.22
N PHE A 46 -8.77 -2.93 -0.91
CA PHE A 46 -10.12 -2.63 -0.41
C PHE A 46 -10.43 -1.13 -0.44
N ALA A 47 -9.44 -0.29 -0.20
CA ALA A 47 -9.59 1.17 -0.24
C ALA A 47 -10.05 1.69 -1.61
N GLY A 48 -9.58 1.06 -2.70
CA GLY A 48 -9.94 1.43 -4.07
C GLY A 48 -11.24 0.84 -4.61
N ALA A 49 -11.96 0.04 -3.80
CA ALA A 49 -13.24 -0.51 -4.20
C ALA A 49 -14.30 0.60 -4.27
N ALA A 50 -14.89 0.77 -5.45
CA ALA A 50 -15.98 1.72 -5.64
C ALA A 50 -17.26 1.22 -4.97
N PRO A 51 -17.97 2.05 -4.19
CA PRO A 51 -19.22 1.67 -3.54
C PRO A 51 -20.36 1.50 -4.55
N ALA A 52 -21.37 0.71 -4.19
CA ALA A 52 -22.62 0.64 -4.93
C ALA A 52 -23.52 1.82 -4.56
N LEU A 53 -24.28 2.33 -5.52
CA LEU A 53 -25.25 3.40 -5.32
C LEU A 53 -26.58 2.76 -4.90
N LYS A 54 -27.14 3.13 -3.75
CA LYS A 54 -28.45 2.62 -3.29
C LYS A 54 -29.58 3.55 -3.72
N SER A 55 -29.53 4.81 -3.31
CA SER A 55 -30.58 5.79 -3.60
C SER A 55 -30.02 7.20 -3.63
N CYS A 56 -30.80 8.09 -4.25
CA CYS A 56 -30.57 9.51 -4.28
C CYS A 56 -31.92 10.19 -4.00
N GLY A 57 -32.14 10.68 -2.78
CA GLY A 57 -33.43 11.24 -2.37
C GLY A 57 -34.56 10.22 -2.53
N ASP A 58 -35.59 10.55 -3.31
CA ASP A 58 -36.76 9.69 -3.58
C ASP A 58 -36.53 8.69 -4.73
N HIS A 59 -35.36 8.73 -5.38
CA HIS A 59 -35.02 7.83 -6.49
C HIS A 59 -34.15 6.66 -6.03
N ASP A 60 -34.66 5.44 -6.18
CA ASP A 60 -33.91 4.21 -5.94
C ASP A 60 -33.03 3.84 -7.14
N LEU A 61 -31.72 3.79 -6.92
CA LEU A 61 -30.69 3.40 -7.89
C LEU A 61 -30.23 1.95 -7.71
N SER A 62 -30.76 1.23 -6.72
CA SER A 62 -30.40 -0.15 -6.38
C SER A 62 -30.84 -1.19 -7.42
N SER A 63 -31.69 -0.80 -8.39
CA SER A 63 -32.15 -1.66 -9.49
C SER A 63 -31.07 -1.89 -10.55
N PHE A 64 -30.02 -1.05 -10.60
CA PHE A 64 -28.94 -1.16 -11.56
C PHE A 64 -27.84 -2.10 -11.06
N ILE A 65 -27.69 -3.25 -11.72
CA ILE A 65 -26.62 -4.22 -11.45
C ILE A 65 -25.25 -3.66 -11.87
N HIS A 66 -25.22 -2.78 -12.88
CA HIS A 66 -24.00 -2.13 -13.35
C HIS A 66 -23.82 -0.73 -12.77
N THR A 67 -22.73 -0.51 -12.04
CA THR A 67 -22.34 0.79 -11.45
C THR A 67 -22.29 1.92 -12.49
N ARG A 68 -21.96 1.60 -13.75
CA ARG A 68 -21.92 2.59 -14.85
C ARG A 68 -23.29 3.16 -15.19
N GLU A 69 -24.33 2.33 -15.14
CA GLU A 69 -25.71 2.72 -15.45
C GLU A 69 -26.27 3.58 -14.30
N ALA A 70 -26.06 3.13 -13.06
CA ALA A 70 -26.40 3.90 -11.87
C ALA A 70 -25.74 5.29 -11.87
N CYS A 71 -24.48 5.39 -12.29
CA CYS A 71 -23.77 6.66 -12.39
C CYS A 71 -24.29 7.60 -13.48
N LYS A 72 -24.80 7.03 -14.59
CA LYS A 72 -25.42 7.82 -15.65
C LYS A 72 -26.75 8.41 -15.17
N GLU A 73 -27.55 7.62 -14.47
CA GLU A 73 -28.82 8.08 -13.89
C GLU A 73 -28.60 9.09 -12.77
N LEU A 74 -27.59 8.91 -11.93
CA LEU A 74 -27.23 9.89 -10.91
C LEU A 74 -26.88 11.25 -11.52
N SER A 75 -26.15 11.24 -12.64
CA SER A 75 -25.77 12.48 -13.32
C SER A 75 -26.95 13.21 -13.97
N SER A 76 -27.94 12.48 -14.51
CA SER A 76 -29.16 13.08 -15.05
C SER A 76 -30.01 13.69 -13.94
N ILE A 77 -30.22 12.98 -12.82
CA ILE A 77 -30.97 13.48 -11.64
C ILE A 77 -30.33 14.77 -11.09
N ARG A 78 -29.00 14.77 -10.94
CA ARG A 78 -28.24 15.92 -10.43
C ARG A 78 -28.29 17.14 -11.36
N SER A 79 -28.47 16.93 -12.67
CA SER A 79 -28.62 18.02 -13.64
C SER A 79 -30.03 18.62 -13.70
N ASN A 80 -31.05 17.82 -13.35
CA ASN A 80 -32.45 18.21 -13.40
C ASN A 80 -32.90 18.91 -12.10
N THR A 81 -32.34 18.50 -10.97
CA THR A 81 -32.69 19.03 -9.65
C THR A 81 -31.68 20.09 -9.22
N THR A 82 -32.16 21.29 -8.86
CA THR A 82 -31.30 22.39 -8.37
C THR A 82 -30.84 22.20 -6.92
N GLU A 83 -31.43 21.23 -6.21
CA GLU A 83 -31.01 20.80 -4.88
C GLU A 83 -30.00 19.65 -4.94
N SER A 84 -28.99 19.72 -4.08
CA SER A 84 -27.97 18.68 -3.95
C SER A 84 -28.59 17.41 -3.38
N CYS A 85 -28.84 16.43 -4.23
CA CYS A 85 -29.28 15.11 -3.82
C CYS A 85 -28.20 14.40 -3.00
N GLU A 86 -28.49 14.06 -1.74
CA GLU A 86 -27.60 13.28 -0.88
C GLU A 86 -27.66 11.81 -1.31
N VAL A 87 -26.50 11.22 -1.60
CA VAL A 87 -26.40 9.89 -2.18
C VAL A 87 -26.20 8.88 -1.06
N GLU A 88 -27.12 7.93 -0.91
CA GLU A 88 -26.92 6.80 -0.02
C GLU A 88 -26.09 5.73 -0.73
N LEU A 89 -24.95 5.40 -0.13
CA LEU A 89 -24.01 4.41 -0.64
C LEU A 89 -24.25 3.06 0.03
N GLY A 90 -24.41 2.02 -0.78
CA GLY A 90 -24.36 0.64 -0.34
C GLY A 90 -22.93 0.14 -0.31
N TYR A 91 -22.39 -0.04 0.89
CA TYR A 91 -21.06 -0.61 1.08
C TYR A 91 -21.07 -1.68 2.18
N GLN A 92 -20.25 -2.72 1.99
CA GLN A 92 -20.03 -3.75 3.02
C GLN A 92 -18.89 -3.36 3.98
N PHE A 93 -18.02 -2.44 3.55
CA PHE A 93 -16.91 -1.87 4.30
C PHE A 93 -16.71 -0.40 3.88
N ALA A 94 -16.40 0.47 4.83
CA ALA A 94 -16.10 1.88 4.55
C ALA A 94 -14.74 1.96 3.83
N SER A 95 -14.76 2.28 2.54
CA SER A 95 -13.55 2.46 1.74
C SER A 95 -13.18 3.95 1.62
N VAL A 96 -11.96 4.20 1.18
CA VAL A 96 -11.44 5.56 0.95
C VAL A 96 -12.30 6.31 -0.08
N ASN A 97 -12.87 5.59 -1.05
CA ASN A 97 -13.83 6.16 -2.00
C ASN A 97 -15.13 6.66 -1.34
N VAL A 98 -15.59 6.02 -0.26
CA VAL A 98 -16.80 6.41 0.48
C VAL A 98 -16.54 7.66 1.30
N GLU A 99 -15.45 7.68 2.08
CA GLU A 99 -15.07 8.81 2.95
C GLU A 99 -14.90 10.12 2.15
N TRP A 100 -14.23 10.06 1.00
CA TRP A 100 -14.00 11.23 0.16
C TRP A 100 -15.02 11.41 -0.97
N ASN A 101 -16.16 10.70 -0.94
CA ASN A 101 -17.24 10.81 -1.93
C ASN A 101 -16.77 10.67 -3.40
N TYR A 102 -15.78 9.81 -3.64
CA TYR A 102 -15.24 9.53 -4.97
C TYR A 102 -15.96 8.34 -5.61
N TYR A 103 -17.15 8.61 -6.14
CA TYR A 103 -17.95 7.69 -6.94
C TYR A 103 -18.04 8.15 -8.41
N CYS A 104 -18.49 7.23 -9.27
CA CYS A 104 -18.75 7.48 -10.69
C CYS A 104 -17.55 8.05 -11.45
N GLU A 105 -17.68 9.26 -12.00
CA GLU A 105 -16.62 9.89 -12.78
C GLU A 105 -15.37 10.08 -11.93
N ASN A 106 -15.47 10.46 -10.65
CA ASN A 106 -14.29 10.67 -9.83
C ASN A 106 -13.59 9.38 -9.36
N ALA A 107 -14.20 8.20 -9.55
CA ALA A 107 -13.61 6.93 -9.15
C ALA A 107 -12.31 6.61 -9.94
N HIS A 108 -12.12 7.20 -11.14
CA HIS A 108 -10.88 7.04 -11.89
C HIS A 108 -9.67 7.59 -11.13
N LYS A 109 -9.83 8.68 -10.36
CA LYS A 109 -8.74 9.34 -9.63
C LYS A 109 -8.08 8.40 -8.63
N VAL A 110 -8.89 7.59 -7.93
CA VAL A 110 -8.39 6.58 -6.99
C VAL A 110 -7.68 5.44 -7.72
N LYS A 111 -8.24 4.97 -8.85
CA LYS A 111 -7.60 3.93 -9.68
C LYS A 111 -6.24 4.38 -10.21
N HIS A 112 -6.15 5.60 -10.73
CA HIS A 112 -4.87 6.18 -11.18
C HIS A 112 -3.86 6.26 -10.03
N SER A 113 -4.31 6.64 -8.83
CA SER A 113 -3.46 6.70 -7.65
C SER A 113 -2.86 5.35 -7.28
N ILE A 114 -3.65 4.27 -7.34
CA ILE A 114 -3.16 2.89 -7.09
C ILE A 114 -2.14 2.48 -8.17
N SER A 115 -2.40 2.78 -9.44
CA SER A 115 -1.44 2.52 -10.51
C SER A 115 -0.11 3.25 -10.28
N VAL A 116 -0.14 4.52 -9.86
CA VAL A 116 1.05 5.28 -9.50
C VAL A 116 1.80 4.62 -8.34
N GLN A 117 1.09 4.17 -7.29
CA GLN A 117 1.70 3.44 -6.17
C GLN A 117 2.43 2.16 -6.63
N MET A 118 1.85 1.40 -7.57
CA MET A 118 2.49 0.21 -8.12
C MET A 118 3.77 0.53 -8.92
N ILE A 119 3.79 1.64 -9.66
CA ILE A 119 5.01 2.13 -10.31
C ILE A 119 6.08 2.44 -9.26
N GLY A 120 5.69 3.05 -8.14
CA GLY A 120 6.59 3.32 -7.02
C GLY A 120 7.22 2.05 -6.46
N LEU A 121 6.42 0.98 -6.31
CA LEU A 121 6.94 -0.32 -5.89
C LEU A 121 7.97 -0.88 -6.86
N MET A 122 7.72 -0.80 -8.18
CA MET A 122 8.66 -1.27 -9.21
C MET A 122 9.97 -0.50 -9.20
N VAL A 123 9.90 0.83 -9.09
CA VAL A 123 11.08 1.70 -8.98
C VAL A 123 11.85 1.41 -7.70
N GLY A 124 11.13 1.21 -6.59
CA GLY A 124 11.70 0.81 -5.31
C GLY A 124 12.49 -0.49 -5.40
N ALA A 125 11.89 -1.55 -5.94
CA ALA A 125 12.56 -2.84 -6.10
C ALA A 125 13.83 -2.73 -6.97
N ALA A 126 13.77 -2.00 -8.09
CA ALA A 126 14.94 -1.84 -8.97
C ALA A 126 16.08 -1.04 -8.31
N THR A 127 15.75 0.06 -7.64
CA THR A 127 16.75 0.93 -7.00
C THR A 127 17.34 0.29 -5.74
N PHE A 128 16.51 -0.27 -4.87
CA PHE A 128 16.97 -0.93 -3.66
C PHE A 128 17.68 -2.26 -3.94
N GLY A 129 17.35 -2.95 -5.03
CA GLY A 129 18.14 -4.11 -5.49
C GLY A 129 19.60 -3.73 -5.74
N HIS A 130 19.83 -2.67 -6.52
CA HIS A 130 21.19 -2.19 -6.80
C HIS A 130 21.90 -1.66 -5.53
N ILE A 131 21.17 -0.99 -4.64
CA ILE A 131 21.71 -0.49 -3.37
C ILE A 131 22.08 -1.65 -2.44
N SER A 132 21.26 -2.71 -2.39
CA SER A 132 21.49 -3.92 -1.58
C SER A 132 22.78 -4.62 -1.98
N ASP A 133 23.05 -4.70 -3.28
CA ASP A 133 24.26 -5.30 -3.84
C ASP A 133 25.51 -4.48 -3.53
N THR A 134 25.40 -3.14 -3.43
CA THR A 134 26.56 -2.25 -3.28
C THR A 134 26.88 -1.93 -1.81
N TYR A 135 25.87 -1.66 -0.98
CA TYR A 135 26.02 -1.23 0.42
C TYR A 135 25.77 -2.35 1.43
N GLY A 136 25.40 -3.53 0.96
CA GLY A 136 25.09 -4.70 1.77
C GLY A 136 23.63 -4.75 2.20
N ARG A 137 23.05 -5.94 2.07
CA ARG A 137 21.63 -6.26 2.32
C ARG A 137 21.08 -5.77 3.66
N ARG A 138 21.87 -5.82 4.74
CA ARG A 138 21.42 -5.41 6.09
C ARG A 138 21.12 -3.90 6.17
N VAL A 139 21.93 -3.06 5.55
CA VAL A 139 21.76 -1.60 5.62
C VAL A 139 20.57 -1.19 4.75
N ALA A 140 20.42 -1.80 3.57
CA ALA A 140 19.26 -1.57 2.70
C ALA A 140 17.94 -1.91 3.40
N MET A 141 17.86 -3.05 4.10
CA MET A 141 16.67 -3.45 4.87
C MET A 141 16.34 -2.49 6.02
N LEU A 142 17.35 -1.96 6.72
CA LEU A 142 17.11 -1.00 7.81
C LEU A 142 16.59 0.34 7.28
N ILE A 143 17.17 0.86 6.20
CA ILE A 143 16.75 2.14 5.59
C ILE A 143 15.31 2.04 5.08
N SER A 144 14.97 0.95 4.37
CA SER A 144 13.62 0.74 3.88
C SER A 144 12.61 0.60 5.01
N LEU A 145 12.96 -0.09 6.09
CA LEU A 145 12.11 -0.24 7.27
C LEU A 145 11.79 1.12 7.91
N PHE A 146 12.81 1.94 8.19
CA PHE A 146 12.62 3.26 8.78
C PHE A 146 11.85 4.21 7.85
N GLY A 147 12.17 4.20 6.55
CA GLY A 147 11.49 5.00 5.54
C GLY A 147 10.00 4.65 5.41
N CYS A 148 9.67 3.35 5.39
CA CYS A 148 8.29 2.86 5.41
C CYS A 148 7.56 3.29 6.68
N MET A 149 8.18 3.16 7.86
CA MET A 149 7.54 3.48 9.14
C MET A 149 7.13 4.96 9.19
N ILE A 150 8.07 5.86 8.88
CA ILE A 150 7.82 7.31 8.92
C ILE A 150 6.76 7.70 7.89
N SER A 151 6.89 7.19 6.67
CA SER A 151 5.98 7.55 5.57
C SER A 151 4.57 6.99 5.78
N THR A 152 4.45 5.81 6.40
CA THR A 152 3.15 5.20 6.74
C THR A 152 2.44 6.00 7.82
N LEU A 153 3.16 6.38 8.88
CA LEU A 153 2.63 7.26 9.92
C LEU A 153 2.18 8.60 9.36
N ALA A 154 2.99 9.21 8.50
CA ALA A 154 2.65 10.46 7.82
C ALA A 154 1.39 10.32 6.95
N SER A 155 1.22 9.18 6.26
CA SER A 155 0.03 8.93 5.42
C SER A 155 -1.28 8.88 6.22
N GLY A 156 -1.23 8.58 7.53
CA GLY A 156 -2.41 8.61 8.39
C GLY A 156 -2.93 10.03 8.69
N PHE A 157 -2.09 11.05 8.55
CA PHE A 157 -2.46 12.45 8.78
C PHE A 157 -2.82 13.21 7.50
N ALA A 158 -2.92 12.52 6.36
CA ALA A 158 -3.17 13.17 5.08
C ALA A 158 -4.64 13.66 4.96
N PRO A 159 -4.87 14.98 4.74
CA PRO A 159 -6.23 15.54 4.60
C PRO A 159 -6.80 15.34 3.18
N ASP A 160 -5.92 15.16 2.19
CA ASP A 160 -6.27 15.08 0.76
C ASP A 160 -5.83 13.75 0.14
N LEU A 161 -6.62 13.26 -0.84
CA LEU A 161 -6.31 12.07 -1.62
C LEU A 161 -4.95 12.18 -2.34
N TRP A 162 -4.59 13.36 -2.86
CA TRP A 162 -3.32 13.58 -3.55
C TRP A 162 -2.12 13.45 -2.60
N THR A 163 -2.21 14.08 -1.43
CA THR A 163 -1.19 14.00 -0.38
C THR A 163 -1.06 12.58 0.15
N PHE A 164 -2.19 11.90 0.36
CA PHE A 164 -2.25 10.50 0.74
C PHE A 164 -1.55 9.60 -0.30
N THR A 165 -1.84 9.83 -1.58
CA THR A 165 -1.24 9.08 -2.70
C THR A 165 0.26 9.31 -2.79
N ALA A 166 0.74 10.56 -2.64
CA ALA A 166 2.15 10.88 -2.69
C ALA A 166 2.93 10.22 -1.53
N LEU A 167 2.41 10.30 -0.31
CA LEU A 167 3.00 9.65 0.86
C LEU A 167 3.04 8.13 0.69
N ARG A 168 1.95 7.55 0.17
CA ARG A 168 1.88 6.11 -0.11
C ARG A 168 2.80 5.68 -1.24
N PHE A 169 2.99 6.51 -2.27
CA PHE A 169 3.98 6.25 -3.31
C PHE A 169 5.39 6.11 -2.72
N ILE A 170 5.74 7.01 -1.79
CA ILE A 170 7.02 6.95 -1.06
C ILE A 170 7.10 5.68 -0.22
N VAL A 171 6.04 5.31 0.51
CA VAL A 171 5.97 4.02 1.25
C VAL A 171 6.25 2.84 0.32
N ASN A 172 5.62 2.80 -0.86
CA ASN A 172 5.77 1.70 -1.81
C ASN A 172 7.19 1.62 -2.40
N ILE A 173 7.85 2.76 -2.63
CA ILE A 173 9.27 2.79 -3.02
C ILE A 173 10.13 2.09 -1.95
N PHE A 174 9.94 2.47 -0.68
CA PHE A 174 10.71 1.87 0.41
C PHE A 174 10.36 0.38 0.61
N SER A 175 9.08 0.00 0.50
CA SER A 175 8.70 -1.40 0.67
C SER A 175 9.23 -2.32 -0.42
N GLY A 176 9.43 -1.83 -1.65
CA GLY A 176 10.05 -2.61 -2.73
C GLY A 176 11.45 -3.11 -2.37
N GLY A 177 12.19 -2.34 -1.56
CA GLY A 177 13.52 -2.72 -1.07
C GLY A 177 13.56 -3.74 0.07
N GLN A 178 12.42 -4.10 0.67
CA GLN A 178 12.36 -5.17 1.67
C GLN A 178 12.15 -6.55 1.05
N THR A 179 11.62 -6.58 -0.18
CA THR A 179 11.38 -7.80 -0.96
C THR A 179 12.55 -8.20 -1.85
N SER A 180 13.55 -7.33 -2.01
CA SER A 180 14.74 -7.54 -2.87
C SER A 180 15.97 -8.05 -2.12
#